data_AF-U6DDC7-F1
#
_entry.id   AF-U6DDC7-F1
#
_cell.length_a   1.000
_cell.length_b   1.000
_cell.length_c   1.000
_cell.angle_alpha   90.00
_cell.angle_beta   90.00
_cell.angle_gamma   90.00
#
_symmetry.space_group_name_H-M   'P 1'
#
loop_
_entity.id
_entity.type
_entity.pdbx_description
1 polymer ?
#
loop_
_entity_poly.entity_id
_entity_poly.type
_entity_poly.pdbx_seq_one_letter_code
_entity_poly.pdbx_strand_id
1 'polypeptide(L)'
;MDSLSTANVEFCLDVFKELNSNNVGDNIFFSPLSLLYALSMVLLGARGNSAAQMEKVLHFDHTSESLKPEFRDSAKCSQAGRIHSEFGVLISQINHPDSNYTLSMANRLYGTKAMVFHQQYLTCSKKLYQAVPQTVDFEQSPEETRKTINAWVESKTNGKVTNLFGKGTIDPSCVMVLVNAIYFKGQWQNKFQERETIKSPFQLSEGKSVFVEMMYQTGTYKLAFIKEPQMQVLELPYVNNKLSMIILLPVGTASLEQ
;
A
#
# COMPACT_ATOMS: atom_id res chain seq x y z
N MET A 1 15.23 2.27 9.14
CA MET A 1 14.41 3.15 8.27
C MET A 1 14.93 3.12 6.84
N ASP A 2 16.20 3.42 6.57
CA ASP A 2 16.75 3.40 5.20
C ASP A 2 16.58 2.06 4.46
N SER A 3 16.68 0.94 5.17
CA SER A 3 16.48 -0.40 4.60
C SER A 3 15.03 -0.67 4.20
N LEU A 4 14.05 -0.30 5.03
CA LEU A 4 12.63 -0.53 4.75
C LEU A 4 12.11 0.38 3.64
N SER A 5 12.55 1.64 3.61
CA SER A 5 12.21 2.56 2.52
C SER A 5 12.78 2.11 1.19
N THR A 6 14.03 1.61 1.17
CA THR A 6 14.67 1.08 -0.04
C THR A 6 13.90 -0.14 -0.55
N ALA A 7 13.64 -1.13 0.31
CA ALA A 7 12.86 -2.31 -0.05
C ALA A 7 11.46 -1.94 -0.58
N ASN A 8 10.80 -0.94 0.03
CA ASN A 8 9.50 -0.46 -0.44
C ASN A 8 9.57 0.19 -1.83
N VAL A 9 10.65 0.92 -2.15
CA VAL A 9 10.83 1.54 -3.47
C VAL A 9 11.15 0.47 -4.52
N GLU A 10 12.04 -0.47 -4.24
CA GLU A 10 12.37 -1.58 -5.16
C GLU A 10 11.13 -2.44 -5.43
N PHE A 11 10.41 -2.83 -4.38
CA PHE A 11 9.13 -3.54 -4.50
C PHE A 11 8.09 -2.74 -5.30
N CYS A 12 8.00 -1.41 -5.09
CA CYS A 12 7.10 -0.55 -5.86
C CYS A 12 7.40 -0.61 -7.36
N LEU A 13 8.68 -0.53 -7.74
CA LEU A 13 9.09 -0.57 -9.14
C LEU A 13 8.82 -1.93 -9.78
N ASP A 14 9.04 -3.02 -9.04
CA ASP A 14 8.75 -4.37 -9.55
C ASP A 14 7.25 -4.61 -9.73
N VAL A 15 6.43 -4.21 -8.76
CA VAL A 15 4.96 -4.27 -8.88
C VAL A 15 4.47 -3.38 -10.02
N PHE A 16 5.03 -2.17 -10.18
CA PHE A 16 4.68 -1.28 -11.27
C PHE A 16 4.98 -1.91 -12.64
N LYS A 17 6.16 -2.52 -12.83
CA LYS A 17 6.51 -3.21 -14.09
C LYS A 17 5.53 -4.33 -14.43
N GLU A 18 5.16 -5.14 -13.44
CA GLU A 18 4.20 -6.25 -13.63
C GLU A 18 2.79 -5.73 -13.94
N LEU A 19 2.31 -4.72 -13.22
CA LEU A 19 1.00 -4.12 -13.49
C LEU A 19 0.98 -3.46 -14.87
N ASN A 20 2.03 -2.73 -15.23
CA ASN A 20 2.12 -2.01 -16.50
C ASN A 20 2.13 -2.96 -17.70
N SER A 21 2.84 -4.09 -17.60
CA SER A 21 2.86 -5.13 -18.65
C SER A 21 1.48 -5.74 -18.91
N ASN A 22 0.57 -5.71 -17.92
CA ASN A 22 -0.77 -6.29 -18.01
C ASN A 22 -1.89 -5.27 -18.25
N ASN A 23 -1.60 -3.95 -18.17
CA ASN A 23 -2.60 -2.87 -18.20
C ASN A 23 -2.18 -1.71 -19.13
N VAL A 24 -1.66 -2.05 -20.31
CA VAL A 24 -1.20 -1.05 -21.30
C VAL A 24 -2.36 -0.14 -21.71
N GLY A 25 -2.15 1.17 -21.55
CA GLY A 25 -3.10 2.23 -21.85
C GLY A 25 -4.02 2.63 -20.68
N ASP A 26 -3.97 1.91 -19.56
CA ASP A 26 -4.82 2.18 -18.40
C ASP A 26 -4.11 3.00 -17.32
N ASN A 27 -4.90 3.64 -16.45
CA ASN A 27 -4.39 4.32 -15.28
C ASN A 27 -4.00 3.31 -14.20
N ILE A 28 -2.76 3.41 -13.70
CA ILE A 28 -2.24 2.56 -12.62
C ILE A 28 -2.14 3.37 -11.34
N PHE A 29 -2.81 2.91 -10.28
CA PHE A 29 -2.71 3.48 -8.95
C PHE A 29 -2.75 2.38 -7.89
N PHE A 30 -1.71 2.32 -7.05
CA PHE A 30 -1.61 1.36 -5.96
C PHE A 30 -0.76 1.92 -4.82
N SER A 31 -0.80 1.27 -3.66
CA SER A 31 0.05 1.62 -2.52
C SER A 31 1.09 0.52 -2.26
N PRO A 32 2.37 0.73 -2.65
CA PRO A 32 3.41 -0.27 -2.44
C PRO A 32 3.60 -0.60 -0.96
N LEU A 33 3.58 0.43 -0.10
CA LEU A 33 3.75 0.25 1.34
C LEU A 33 2.65 -0.61 1.95
N SER A 34 1.42 -0.41 1.50
CA SER A 34 0.26 -1.14 1.99
C SER A 34 0.34 -2.62 1.59
N LEU A 35 0.73 -2.92 0.34
CA LEU A 35 0.97 -4.28 -0.14
C LEU A 35 2.16 -4.95 0.58
N LEU A 36 3.28 -4.24 0.70
CA LEU A 36 4.48 -4.71 1.39
C LEU A 36 4.16 -5.09 2.83
N TYR A 37 3.37 -4.26 3.53
CA TYR A 37 2.95 -4.49 4.91
C TYR A 37 2.08 -5.75 5.03
N ALA A 38 1.10 -5.91 4.15
CA ALA A 38 0.19 -7.04 4.14
C ALA A 38 0.94 -8.35 3.90
N LEU A 39 1.83 -8.39 2.91
CA LEU A 39 2.66 -9.56 2.60
C LEU A 39 3.67 -9.85 3.73
N SER A 40 4.23 -8.82 4.37
CA SER A 40 5.11 -9.00 5.52
C SER A 40 4.39 -9.60 6.72
N MET A 41 3.10 -9.30 6.90
CA MET A 41 2.29 -9.95 7.93
C MET A 41 2.15 -11.46 7.65
N VAL A 42 2.03 -11.86 6.38
CA VAL A 42 2.02 -13.29 5.99
C VAL A 42 3.41 -13.92 6.17
N LEU A 43 4.49 -13.21 5.82
CA LEU A 43 5.88 -13.65 6.00
C LEU A 43 6.18 -13.99 7.46
N LEU A 44 5.63 -13.25 8.42
CA LEU A 44 5.78 -13.52 9.86
C LEU A 44 5.43 -14.98 10.24
N GLY A 45 4.44 -15.56 9.55
CA GLY A 45 4.01 -16.95 9.72
C GLY A 45 4.66 -17.96 8.76
N ALA A 46 5.27 -17.49 7.66
CA ALA A 46 5.84 -18.35 6.64
C ALA A 46 7.16 -19.01 7.11
N ARG A 47 7.46 -20.21 6.59
CA ARG A 47 8.71 -20.95 6.89
C ARG A 47 9.26 -21.60 5.63
N GLY A 48 10.53 -22.03 5.69
CA GLY A 48 11.18 -22.78 4.63
C GLY A 48 11.15 -22.04 3.29
N ASN A 49 10.81 -22.76 2.22
CA ASN A 49 10.82 -22.21 0.87
C ASN A 49 9.80 -21.08 0.67
N SER A 50 8.64 -21.14 1.35
CA SER A 50 7.63 -20.07 1.28
C SER A 50 8.15 -18.75 1.84
N ALA A 51 8.84 -18.79 2.99
CA ALA A 51 9.48 -17.60 3.55
C ALA A 51 10.56 -17.05 2.62
N ALA A 52 11.44 -17.92 2.10
CA ALA A 52 12.53 -17.52 1.22
C ALA A 52 12.04 -16.83 -0.08
N GLN A 53 10.97 -17.35 -0.69
CA GLN A 53 10.36 -16.73 -1.87
C GLN A 53 9.80 -15.35 -1.57
N MET A 54 9.12 -15.20 -0.42
CA MET A 54 8.57 -13.91 0.01
C MET A 54 9.67 -12.90 0.35
N GLU A 55 10.69 -13.30 1.10
CA GLU A 55 11.82 -12.43 1.46
C GLU A 55 12.51 -11.86 0.22
N LYS A 56 12.71 -12.69 -0.81
CA LYS A 56 13.29 -12.26 -2.09
C LYS A 56 12.41 -11.25 -2.82
N VAL A 57 11.12 -11.53 -2.97
CA VAL A 57 10.19 -10.64 -3.69
C VAL A 57 9.96 -9.32 -2.95
N LEU A 58 10.01 -9.35 -1.62
CA LEU A 58 9.85 -8.16 -0.76
C LEU A 58 11.16 -7.37 -0.56
N HIS A 59 12.26 -7.79 -1.21
CA HIS A 59 13.60 -7.18 -1.10
C HIS A 59 14.15 -7.15 0.34
N PHE A 60 13.88 -8.20 1.12
CA PHE A 60 14.35 -8.35 2.50
C PHE A 60 15.66 -9.14 2.61
N ASP A 61 16.04 -9.88 1.57
CA ASP A 61 17.28 -10.65 1.47
C ASP A 61 18.54 -9.77 1.42
N HIS A 62 18.45 -8.56 0.89
CA HIS A 62 19.52 -7.56 0.87
C HIS A 62 19.69 -6.79 2.18
N THR A 63 18.68 -6.83 3.06
CA THR A 63 18.80 -6.24 4.39
C THR A 63 19.59 -7.20 5.27
N SER A 64 20.82 -6.80 5.62
CA SER A 64 21.92 -7.60 6.22
C SER A 64 21.62 -8.34 7.55
N GLU A 65 20.37 -8.55 7.94
CA GLU A 65 19.97 -9.32 9.12
C GLU A 65 18.77 -10.22 8.82
N SER A 66 18.86 -11.05 7.77
CA SER A 66 18.12 -12.32 7.71
C SER A 66 18.65 -13.25 8.81
N LEU A 67 18.35 -12.89 10.05
CA LEU A 67 18.46 -13.77 11.20
C LEU A 67 17.47 -14.88 10.95
N LYS A 68 17.97 -16.04 10.55
CA LYS A 68 17.22 -17.31 10.56
C LYS A 68 16.40 -17.33 11.86
N PRO A 69 15.06 -17.25 11.81
CA PRO A 69 14.26 -17.22 13.01
C PRO A 69 14.23 -18.65 13.56
N GLU A 70 15.23 -19.00 14.36
CA GLU A 70 15.07 -20.08 15.31
C GLU A 70 14.21 -19.51 16.45
N PHE A 71 12.91 -19.79 16.40
CA PHE A 71 11.98 -19.55 17.50
C PHE A 71 12.39 -20.42 18.71
N ARG A 72 13.50 -20.10 19.36
CA ARG A 72 14.03 -20.83 20.52
C ARG A 72 13.46 -20.34 21.84
N ASP A 73 12.83 -19.15 21.88
CA ASP A 73 12.18 -18.64 23.09
C ASP A 73 10.81 -18.02 22.82
N SER A 74 9.80 -18.63 23.43
CA SER A 74 8.36 -18.55 23.12
C SER A 74 7.65 -17.25 23.52
N ALA A 75 8.35 -16.23 24.02
CA ALA A 75 7.72 -15.05 24.63
C ALA A 75 8.01 -13.71 23.95
N LYS A 76 8.98 -13.62 23.03
CA LYS A 76 9.39 -12.32 22.47
C LYS A 76 9.29 -12.27 20.94
N CYS A 77 8.42 -11.41 20.44
CA CYS A 77 8.35 -11.05 19.02
C CYS A 77 9.62 -10.37 18.48
N SER A 78 10.61 -10.11 19.34
CA SER A 78 11.94 -9.60 18.96
C SER A 78 12.69 -10.57 18.04
N GLN A 79 12.32 -11.85 18.02
CA GLN A 79 12.89 -12.86 17.10
C GLN A 79 12.27 -12.82 15.69
N ALA A 80 11.23 -12.00 15.47
CA ALA A 80 10.61 -11.88 14.15
C ALA A 80 11.54 -11.23 13.11
N GLY A 81 12.66 -10.65 13.52
CA GLY A 81 13.57 -9.95 12.64
C GLY A 81 13.35 -8.43 12.66
N ARG A 82 14.39 -7.70 12.26
CA ARG A 82 14.45 -6.24 12.33
C ARG A 82 13.34 -5.57 11.52
N ILE A 83 13.05 -6.07 10.32
CA ILE A 83 12.04 -5.52 9.40
C ILE A 83 10.65 -5.47 10.05
N HIS A 84 10.22 -6.54 10.71
CA HIS A 84 8.92 -6.55 11.37
C HIS A 84 8.82 -5.52 12.51
N SER A 85 9.93 -5.26 13.21
CA SER A 85 9.99 -4.22 14.24
C SER A 85 9.93 -2.82 13.63
N GLU A 86 10.60 -2.59 12.50
CA GLU A 86 10.52 -1.32 11.76
C GLU A 86 9.08 -1.05 11.27
N PHE A 87 8.35 -2.08 10.82
CA PHE A 87 6.93 -1.96 10.50
C PHE A 87 6.05 -1.58 11.71
N GLY A 88 6.35 -2.12 12.89
CA GLY A 88 5.63 -1.76 14.13
C GLY A 88 5.78 -0.30 14.51
N VAL A 89 6.97 0.28 14.30
CA VAL A 89 7.21 1.71 14.49
C VAL A 89 6.47 2.50 13.41
N LEU A 90 6.61 2.10 12.15
CA LEU A 90 6.05 2.82 11.01
C LEU A 90 4.51 2.87 11.04
N ILE A 91 3.83 1.76 11.34
CA ILE A 91 2.36 1.76 11.41
C ILE A 91 1.86 2.65 12.55
N SER A 92 2.59 2.71 13.66
CA SER A 92 2.23 3.55 14.80
C SER A 92 2.36 5.03 14.46
N GLN A 93 3.30 5.40 13.59
CA GLN A 93 3.43 6.76 13.05
C GLN A 93 2.36 7.07 12.01
N ILE A 94 2.09 6.13 11.09
CA ILE A 94 1.08 6.27 10.03
C ILE A 94 -0.32 6.46 10.62
N ASN A 95 -0.69 5.64 11.59
CA ASN A 95 -2.01 5.69 12.23
C ASN A 95 -2.10 6.71 13.36
N HIS A 96 -1.05 7.50 13.61
CA HIS A 96 -1.11 8.57 14.60
C HIS A 96 -2.03 9.69 14.07
N PRO A 97 -3.05 10.13 14.85
CA PRO A 97 -3.92 11.22 14.42
C PRO A 97 -3.12 12.50 14.14
N ASP A 98 -3.32 13.09 12.96
CA ASP A 98 -2.80 14.41 12.61
C ASP A 98 -3.99 15.34 12.28
N SER A 99 -3.91 16.61 12.69
CA SER A 99 -4.97 17.58 12.45
C SER A 99 -5.03 18.10 11.01
N ASN A 100 -3.97 17.89 10.21
CA ASN A 100 -3.81 18.52 8.90
C ASN A 100 -4.04 17.55 7.73
N TYR A 101 -3.91 16.26 7.98
CA TYR A 101 -4.22 15.20 7.04
C TYR A 101 -4.78 13.99 7.76
N THR A 102 -5.54 13.18 7.04
CA THR A 102 -5.94 11.85 7.49
C THR A 102 -5.15 10.84 6.70
N LEU A 103 -4.29 10.10 7.39
CA LEU A 103 -3.63 8.91 6.84
C LEU A 103 -3.98 7.76 7.78
N SER A 104 -4.47 6.66 7.21
CA SER A 104 -4.73 5.46 7.99
C SER A 104 -4.48 4.22 7.15
N MET A 105 -3.90 3.21 7.76
CA MET A 105 -3.65 1.92 7.16
C MET A 105 -4.15 0.83 8.10
N ALA A 106 -4.91 -0.11 7.55
CA ALA A 106 -5.48 -1.21 8.27
C ALA A 106 -5.26 -2.50 7.49
N ASN A 107 -4.77 -3.52 8.20
CA ASN A 107 -4.53 -4.85 7.65
C ASN A 107 -5.29 -5.86 8.49
N ARG A 108 -5.81 -6.90 7.84
CA ARG A 108 -6.40 -8.03 8.54
C ARG A 108 -6.26 -9.31 7.74
N LEU A 109 -5.94 -10.37 8.46
CA LEU A 109 -5.97 -11.72 7.95
C LEU A 109 -7.24 -12.40 8.45
N TYR A 110 -8.00 -13.01 7.57
CA TYR A 110 -9.15 -13.82 7.90
C TYR A 110 -8.82 -15.28 7.59
N GLY A 111 -8.86 -16.17 8.58
CA GLY A 111 -8.61 -17.60 8.42
C GLY A 111 -9.87 -18.42 8.63
N THR A 112 -9.94 -19.59 7.98
CA THR A 112 -11.03 -20.54 8.18
C THR A 112 -11.10 -21.04 9.62
N LYS A 113 -12.32 -21.30 10.11
CA LYS A 113 -12.57 -21.95 11.42
C LYS A 113 -11.96 -23.34 11.57
N ALA A 114 -11.61 -24.00 10.46
CA ALA A 114 -10.94 -25.29 10.47
C ALA A 114 -9.46 -25.20 10.94
N MET A 115 -8.88 -24.00 10.97
CA MET A 115 -7.49 -23.76 11.37
C MET A 115 -7.41 -22.86 12.60
N VAL A 116 -6.55 -23.25 13.54
CA VAL A 116 -6.29 -22.46 14.75
C VAL A 116 -4.98 -21.69 14.58
N PHE A 117 -5.04 -20.36 14.70
CA PHE A 117 -3.83 -19.54 14.69
C PHE A 117 -2.98 -19.82 15.92
N HIS A 118 -1.68 -19.99 15.73
CA HIS A 118 -0.74 -20.10 16.84
C HIS A 118 -0.76 -18.83 17.71
N GLN A 119 -0.83 -19.00 19.03
CA GLN A 119 -0.92 -17.88 19.98
C GLN A 119 0.25 -16.89 19.84
N GLN A 120 1.43 -17.39 19.50
CA GLN A 120 2.60 -16.56 19.24
C GLN A 120 2.40 -15.67 18.00
N TYR A 121 1.84 -16.21 16.91
CA TYR A 121 1.54 -15.43 15.71
C TYR A 121 0.50 -14.35 16.01
N LEU A 122 -0.57 -14.66 16.74
CA LEU A 122 -1.57 -13.67 17.16
C LEU A 122 -0.94 -12.53 17.98
N THR A 123 -0.06 -12.87 18.93
CA THR A 123 0.62 -11.91 19.79
C THR A 123 1.56 -11.01 18.99
N CYS A 124 2.32 -11.58 18.06
CA CYS A 124 3.28 -10.83 17.26
C CYS A 124 2.63 -10.03 16.14
N SER A 125 1.60 -10.56 15.48
CA SER A 125 0.78 -9.80 14.53
C SER A 125 0.15 -8.59 15.22
N LYS A 126 -0.42 -8.75 16.42
CA LYS A 126 -0.98 -7.61 17.18
C LYS A 126 0.07 -6.55 17.50
N LYS A 127 1.24 -6.96 17.98
CA LYS A 127 2.30 -6.06 18.42
C LYS A 127 2.99 -5.33 17.26
N LEU A 128 3.33 -6.06 16.20
CA LEU A 128 4.15 -5.56 15.09
C LEU A 128 3.29 -4.98 13.97
N TYR A 129 2.06 -5.49 13.81
CA TYR A 129 1.18 -5.14 12.70
C TYR A 129 -0.07 -4.34 13.10
N GLN A 130 -0.31 -4.12 14.40
CA GLN A 130 -1.59 -3.61 14.95
C GLN A 130 -2.81 -4.37 14.41
N ALA A 131 -2.60 -5.62 13.97
CA ALA A 131 -3.57 -6.45 13.30
C ALA A 131 -3.72 -7.75 14.08
N VAL A 132 -4.97 -8.15 14.35
CA VAL A 132 -5.25 -9.46 14.92
C VAL A 132 -5.97 -10.26 13.85
N PRO A 133 -5.40 -11.41 13.42
CA PRO A 133 -6.10 -12.34 12.54
C PRO A 133 -7.46 -12.72 13.12
N GLN A 134 -8.47 -12.85 12.26
CA GLN A 134 -9.81 -13.24 12.64
C GLN A 134 -10.17 -14.58 12.04
N THR A 135 -10.86 -15.40 12.82
CA THR A 135 -11.45 -16.65 12.34
C THR A 135 -12.83 -16.38 11.78
N VAL A 136 -13.12 -16.91 10.60
CA VAL A 136 -14.41 -16.78 9.90
C VAL A 136 -14.87 -18.11 9.32
N ASP A 137 -16.13 -18.18 8.94
CA ASP A 137 -16.77 -19.38 8.40
C ASP A 137 -16.95 -19.26 6.88
N PHE A 138 -15.91 -19.62 6.14
CA PHE A 138 -15.97 -19.66 4.68
C PHE A 138 -16.86 -20.81 4.18
N GLU A 139 -16.90 -21.94 4.89
CA GLU A 139 -17.57 -23.16 4.43
C GLU A 139 -19.09 -23.05 4.48
N GLN A 140 -19.64 -22.66 5.63
CA GLN A 140 -21.09 -22.62 5.85
C GLN A 140 -21.69 -21.25 5.58
N SER A 141 -20.89 -20.18 5.66
CA SER A 141 -21.37 -18.79 5.55
C SER A 141 -20.46 -17.89 4.69
N PRO A 142 -20.09 -18.29 3.45
CA PRO A 142 -19.16 -17.53 2.61
C PRO A 142 -19.67 -16.12 2.28
N GLU A 143 -20.96 -15.97 1.94
CA GLU A 143 -21.54 -14.66 1.59
C GLU A 143 -21.63 -13.71 2.78
N GLU A 144 -21.95 -14.19 3.98
CA GLU A 144 -21.95 -13.36 5.19
C GLU A 144 -20.54 -12.98 5.61
N THR A 145 -19.57 -13.90 5.44
CA THR A 145 -18.15 -13.61 5.63
C THR A 145 -17.69 -12.53 4.66
N ARG A 146 -18.05 -12.63 3.37
CA ARG A 146 -17.75 -11.60 2.35
C ARG A 146 -18.31 -10.23 2.72
N LYS A 147 -19.58 -10.15 3.13
CA LYS A 147 -20.21 -8.89 3.57
C LYS A 147 -19.49 -8.30 4.78
N THR A 148 -19.13 -9.14 5.75
CA THR A 148 -18.40 -8.72 6.95
C THR A 148 -17.03 -8.13 6.60
N ILE A 149 -16.30 -8.77 5.69
CA ILE A 149 -15.01 -8.30 5.20
C ILE A 149 -15.17 -6.96 4.47
N ASN A 150 -16.13 -6.85 3.55
CA ASN A 150 -16.39 -5.60 2.82
C ASN A 150 -16.78 -4.46 3.75
N ALA A 151 -17.69 -4.68 4.70
CA ALA A 151 -18.10 -3.68 5.68
C ALA A 151 -16.91 -3.21 6.54
N TRP A 152 -16.01 -4.12 6.90
CA TRP A 152 -14.79 -3.75 7.59
C TRP A 152 -13.89 -2.85 6.73
N VAL A 153 -13.66 -3.20 5.46
CA VAL A 153 -12.86 -2.38 4.53
C VAL A 153 -13.49 -1.01 4.33
N GLU A 154 -14.81 -0.95 4.16
CA GLU A 154 -15.56 0.29 4.01
C GLU A 154 -15.36 1.21 5.21
N SER A 155 -15.44 0.66 6.43
CA SER A 155 -15.18 1.40 7.66
C SER A 155 -13.76 1.95 7.76
N LYS A 156 -12.77 1.23 7.21
CA LYS A 156 -11.35 1.63 7.23
C LYS A 156 -10.97 2.60 6.11
N THR A 157 -11.82 2.74 5.10
CA THR A 157 -11.59 3.61 3.95
C THR A 157 -12.52 4.81 3.93
N ASN A 158 -13.20 5.11 5.04
CA ASN A 158 -14.20 6.20 5.13
C ASN A 158 -15.25 6.11 4.02
N GLY A 159 -15.75 4.90 3.74
CA GLY A 159 -16.78 4.66 2.73
C GLY A 159 -16.29 4.70 1.28
N LYS A 160 -14.98 4.81 1.02
CA LYS A 160 -14.44 4.91 -0.35
C LYS A 160 -14.33 3.56 -1.05
N VAL A 161 -14.15 2.47 -0.31
CA VAL A 161 -14.08 1.11 -0.87
C VAL A 161 -15.19 0.27 -0.22
N THR A 162 -16.29 0.08 -0.95
CA THR A 162 -17.52 -0.54 -0.41
C THR A 162 -17.67 -2.02 -0.78
N ASN A 163 -17.22 -2.41 -1.98
CA ASN A 163 -17.37 -3.77 -2.50
C ASN A 163 -16.02 -4.33 -2.97
N LEU A 164 -15.07 -4.48 -2.04
CA LEU A 164 -13.75 -5.04 -2.36
C LEU A 164 -13.88 -6.44 -2.99
N PHE A 165 -14.68 -7.30 -2.37
CA PHE A 165 -15.00 -8.63 -2.92
C PHE A 165 -16.41 -8.65 -3.52
N GLY A 166 -16.47 -9.02 -4.81
CA GLY A 166 -17.70 -9.29 -5.53
C GLY A 166 -18.39 -10.57 -5.04
N LYS A 167 -19.68 -10.74 -5.39
CA LYS A 167 -20.41 -11.97 -5.08
C LYS A 167 -19.70 -13.18 -5.70
N GLY A 168 -19.62 -14.28 -4.95
CA GLY A 168 -18.94 -15.50 -5.41
C GLY A 168 -17.41 -15.44 -5.45
N THR A 169 -16.76 -14.33 -5.06
CA THR A 169 -15.28 -14.29 -4.97
C THR A 169 -14.73 -15.05 -3.76
N ILE A 170 -15.53 -15.18 -2.70
CA ILE A 170 -15.22 -16.00 -1.53
C ILE A 170 -16.13 -17.21 -1.57
N ASP A 171 -15.54 -18.40 -1.70
CA ASP A 171 -16.24 -19.68 -1.79
C ASP A 171 -15.91 -20.61 -0.59
N PRO A 172 -16.66 -21.71 -0.41
CA PRO A 172 -16.47 -22.64 0.70
C PRO A 172 -15.09 -23.26 0.85
N SER A 173 -14.30 -23.33 -0.23
CA SER A 173 -12.93 -23.86 -0.20
C SER A 173 -11.89 -22.84 0.28
N CYS A 174 -12.29 -21.58 0.50
CA CYS A 174 -11.38 -20.52 0.94
C CYS A 174 -10.77 -20.86 2.32
N VAL A 175 -9.45 -20.86 2.39
CA VAL A 175 -8.71 -21.12 3.63
C VAL A 175 -8.36 -19.82 4.35
N MET A 176 -8.02 -18.78 3.59
CA MET A 176 -7.50 -17.53 4.14
C MET A 176 -7.69 -16.37 3.16
N VAL A 177 -8.06 -15.20 3.71
CA VAL A 177 -8.15 -13.93 2.96
C VAL A 177 -7.27 -12.90 3.66
N LEU A 178 -6.31 -12.33 2.92
CA LEU A 178 -5.54 -11.17 3.36
C LEU A 178 -6.19 -9.91 2.82
N VAL A 179 -6.49 -8.97 3.72
CA VAL A 179 -7.12 -7.70 3.36
C VAL A 179 -6.25 -6.56 3.82
N ASN A 180 -6.01 -5.63 2.89
CA ASN A 180 -5.26 -4.43 3.11
C ASN A 180 -6.12 -3.21 2.68
N ALA A 181 -6.14 -2.18 3.52
CA ALA A 181 -6.84 -0.94 3.26
C ALA A 181 -5.97 0.23 3.69
N ILE A 182 -5.75 1.19 2.78
CA ILE A 182 -5.12 2.46 3.08
C ILE A 182 -6.05 3.59 2.65
N TYR A 183 -6.12 4.63 3.48
CA TYR A 183 -6.86 5.84 3.22
C TYR A 183 -5.94 7.03 3.43
N PHE A 184 -5.92 7.93 2.45
CA PHE A 184 -5.18 9.17 2.50
C PHE A 184 -6.06 10.33 2.06
N LYS A 185 -6.08 11.39 2.87
CA LYS A 185 -6.67 12.69 2.55
C LYS A 185 -5.82 13.78 3.17
N GLY A 186 -5.01 14.44 2.35
CA GLY A 186 -4.16 15.56 2.76
C GLY A 186 -4.67 16.90 2.24
N GLN A 187 -4.34 17.98 2.95
CA GLN A 187 -4.47 19.34 2.43
C GLN A 187 -3.12 19.80 1.88
N TRP A 188 -3.12 20.43 0.70
CA TRP A 188 -1.92 21.06 0.16
C TRP A 188 -1.39 22.14 1.11
N GLN A 189 -0.07 22.27 1.19
CA GLN A 189 0.56 23.39 1.89
C GLN A 189 0.14 24.73 1.28
N ASN A 190 0.08 24.78 -0.05
CA ASN A 190 -0.46 25.90 -0.84
C ASN A 190 -1.67 25.40 -1.64
N LYS A 191 -2.87 25.78 -1.21
CA LYS A 191 -4.14 25.32 -1.81
C LYS A 191 -4.39 26.00 -3.16
N PHE A 192 -4.81 25.19 -4.13
CA PHE A 192 -5.40 25.70 -5.36
C PHE A 192 -6.70 26.43 -5.05
N GLN A 193 -6.90 27.59 -5.66
CA GLN A 193 -8.14 28.35 -5.53
C GLN A 193 -9.16 27.78 -6.52
N GLU A 194 -10.36 27.42 -6.06
CA GLU A 194 -11.39 26.78 -6.90
C GLU A 194 -11.72 27.62 -8.14
N ARG A 195 -11.77 28.95 -7.99
CA ARG A 195 -12.04 29.90 -9.08
C ARG A 195 -11.00 29.89 -10.22
N GLU A 196 -9.79 29.40 -9.96
CA GLU A 196 -8.71 29.30 -10.95
C GLU A 196 -8.75 27.94 -11.69
N THR A 197 -9.68 27.06 -11.31
CA THR A 197 -9.86 25.77 -11.99
C THR A 197 -10.71 25.98 -13.25
N ILE A 198 -10.19 25.57 -14.40
CA ILE A 198 -10.85 25.74 -15.69
C ILE A 198 -10.84 24.45 -16.51
N LYS A 199 -11.88 24.25 -17.32
CA LYS A 199 -11.91 23.13 -18.28
C LYS A 199 -10.81 23.30 -19.33
N SER A 200 -9.86 22.38 -19.34
CA SER A 200 -8.73 22.39 -20.27
C SER A 200 -8.58 21.04 -20.96
N PRO A 201 -8.06 21.01 -22.20
CA PRO A 201 -7.75 19.75 -22.88
C PRO A 201 -6.58 19.03 -22.20
N PHE A 202 -6.74 17.74 -21.91
CA PHE A 202 -5.71 16.81 -21.50
C PHE A 202 -5.42 15.85 -22.66
N GLN A 203 -4.16 15.79 -23.09
CA GLN A 203 -3.74 14.94 -24.20
C GLN A 203 -3.47 13.51 -23.68
N LEU A 204 -4.13 12.51 -24.26
CA LEU A 204 -3.97 11.10 -23.89
C LEU A 204 -2.89 10.42 -24.73
N SER A 205 -3.05 10.50 -26.05
CA SER A 205 -2.14 9.96 -27.07
C SER A 205 -2.18 10.90 -28.28
N GLU A 206 -1.32 10.69 -29.27
CA GLU A 206 -1.35 11.49 -30.50
C GLU A 206 -2.78 11.57 -31.09
N GLY A 207 -3.30 12.78 -31.19
CA GLY A 207 -4.64 13.07 -31.74
C GLY A 207 -5.84 12.84 -30.82
N LYS A 208 -5.66 12.30 -29.60
CA LYS A 208 -6.76 12.08 -28.64
C LYS A 208 -6.65 13.01 -27.44
N SER A 209 -7.70 13.78 -27.19
CA SER A 209 -7.82 14.65 -26.02
C SER A 209 -9.18 14.54 -25.35
N VAL A 210 -9.19 14.80 -24.06
CA VAL A 210 -10.40 14.90 -23.23
C VAL A 210 -10.37 16.21 -22.45
N PHE A 211 -11.52 16.78 -22.12
CA PHE A 211 -11.57 17.95 -21.25
C PHE A 211 -11.57 17.52 -19.77
N VAL A 212 -10.70 18.13 -18.98
CA VAL A 212 -10.59 17.91 -17.52
C VAL A 212 -10.68 19.24 -16.77
N GLU A 213 -11.08 19.18 -15.50
CA GLU A 213 -11.00 20.32 -14.59
C GLU A 213 -9.54 20.54 -14.19
N MET A 214 -8.88 21.50 -14.84
CA MET A 214 -7.45 21.77 -14.65
C MET A 214 -7.26 22.84 -13.58
N MET A 215 -6.64 22.45 -12.46
CA MET A 215 -6.30 23.37 -11.39
C MET A 215 -5.09 24.23 -11.76
N TYR A 216 -5.06 25.49 -11.33
CA TYR A 216 -3.97 26.42 -11.59
C TYR A 216 -3.55 27.21 -10.33
N GLN A 217 -2.25 27.42 -10.18
CA GLN A 217 -1.68 28.35 -9.20
C GLN A 217 -0.24 28.74 -9.58
N THR A 218 0.27 29.82 -9.00
CA THR A 218 1.67 30.25 -9.11
C THR A 218 2.32 30.30 -7.73
N GLY A 219 3.58 29.88 -7.62
CA GLY A 219 4.31 29.94 -6.37
C GLY A 219 5.74 29.40 -6.49
N THR A 220 6.46 29.42 -5.38
CA THR A 220 7.80 28.84 -5.30
C THR A 220 7.71 27.37 -4.93
N TYR A 221 8.17 26.49 -5.82
CA TYR A 221 8.17 25.04 -5.65
C TYR A 221 9.56 24.48 -5.91
N LYS A 222 9.85 23.30 -5.33
CA LYS A 222 11.02 22.53 -5.72
C LYS A 222 10.73 21.89 -7.08
N LEU A 223 11.57 22.23 -8.04
CA LEU A 223 11.51 21.76 -9.41
C LEU A 223 12.89 21.22 -9.80
N ALA A 224 12.92 20.03 -10.38
CA ALA A 224 14.12 19.43 -10.94
C ALA A 224 13.89 19.07 -12.41
N PHE A 225 14.99 18.96 -13.15
CA PHE A 225 14.99 18.56 -14.55
C PHE A 225 15.93 17.37 -14.73
N ILE A 226 15.43 16.31 -15.34
CA ILE A 226 16.24 15.17 -15.75
C ILE A 226 16.46 15.31 -17.25
N LYS A 227 17.71 15.13 -17.68
CA LYS A 227 18.10 15.29 -19.09
C LYS A 227 17.74 14.08 -19.93
N GLU A 228 17.92 12.89 -19.37
CA GLU A 228 17.71 11.61 -20.06
C GLU A 228 17.06 10.61 -19.08
N PRO A 229 15.77 10.24 -19.28
CA PRO A 229 14.84 10.83 -20.25
C PRO A 229 14.54 12.31 -19.93
N GLN A 230 14.16 13.10 -20.94
CA GLN A 230 13.86 14.51 -20.73
C GLN A 230 12.54 14.67 -19.95
N MET A 231 12.61 15.14 -18.71
CA MET A 231 11.44 15.27 -17.85
C MET A 231 11.59 16.37 -16.80
N GLN A 232 10.46 16.90 -16.36
CA GLN A 232 10.31 17.81 -15.24
C GLN A 232 9.81 17.05 -14.02
N VAL A 233 10.38 17.35 -12.85
CA VAL A 233 9.98 16.75 -11.57
C VAL A 233 9.56 17.85 -10.62
N LEU A 234 8.28 17.87 -10.26
CA LEU A 234 7.68 18.85 -9.36
C LEU A 234 7.33 18.21 -8.03
N GLU A 235 7.76 18.81 -6.91
CA GLU A 235 7.29 18.45 -5.56
C GLU A 235 6.17 19.40 -5.10
N LEU A 236 5.00 18.84 -4.81
CA LEU A 236 3.87 19.53 -4.20
C LEU A 236 3.71 19.07 -2.74
N PRO A 237 4.11 19.89 -1.75
CA PRO A 237 3.99 19.50 -0.34
C PRO A 237 2.55 19.59 0.17
N TYR A 238 2.19 18.65 1.05
CA TYR A 238 1.02 18.78 1.93
C TYR A 238 1.39 19.61 3.17
N VAL A 239 0.38 20.05 3.92
CA VAL A 239 0.56 20.87 5.13
C VAL A 239 1.59 20.24 6.08
N ASN A 240 2.47 21.07 6.64
CA ASN A 240 3.59 20.72 7.53
C ASN A 240 4.74 19.93 6.89
N ASN A 241 4.78 19.80 5.55
CA ASN A 241 5.87 19.17 4.80
C ASN A 241 6.23 17.73 5.25
N LYS A 242 5.30 17.02 5.92
CA LYS A 242 5.50 15.61 6.31
C LYS A 242 5.29 14.64 5.14
N LEU A 243 4.46 15.04 4.17
CA LEU A 243 4.14 14.29 2.97
C LEU A 243 4.19 15.23 1.77
N SER A 244 4.55 14.71 0.60
CA SER A 244 4.50 15.45 -0.66
C SER A 244 4.07 14.54 -1.80
N MET A 245 3.51 15.14 -2.85
CA MET A 245 3.27 14.49 -4.13
C MET A 245 4.39 14.87 -5.08
N ILE A 246 5.03 13.87 -5.68
CA ILE A 246 6.04 14.08 -6.72
C ILE A 246 5.38 13.81 -8.07
N ILE A 247 5.43 14.78 -8.97
CA ILE A 247 4.91 14.67 -10.33
C ILE A 247 6.10 14.61 -11.27
N LEU A 248 6.21 13.51 -12.01
CA LEU A 248 7.20 13.27 -13.03
C LEU A 248 6.51 13.46 -14.39
N LEU A 249 6.85 14.52 -15.11
CA LEU A 249 6.22 14.88 -16.38
C LEU A 249 7.28 14.88 -17.51
N PRO A 250 7.22 13.94 -18.47
CA PRO A 250 8.06 13.98 -19.66
C PRO A 250 7.90 15.30 -20.43
N VAL A 251 8.99 15.81 -21.02
CA VAL A 251 8.96 17.01 -21.85
C VAL A 251 8.64 16.63 -23.30
N GLY A 252 7.67 17.33 -23.92
CA GLY A 252 7.27 17.14 -25.32
C GLY A 252 6.10 16.16 -25.48
N THR A 253 5.85 15.69 -26.71
CA THR A 253 4.89 14.62 -27.01
C THR A 253 5.48 13.23 -26.78
N ALA A 254 6.61 13.14 -26.06
CA ALA A 254 7.22 11.88 -25.70
C ALA A 254 6.15 11.04 -24.98
N SER A 255 5.62 10.05 -25.68
CA SER A 255 4.75 9.06 -25.09
C SER A 255 5.53 8.45 -23.93
N LEU A 256 4.93 8.44 -22.75
CA LEU A 256 5.40 7.55 -21.71
C LEU A 256 5.21 6.14 -22.28
N GLU A 257 6.28 5.53 -22.77
CA GLU A 257 6.23 4.14 -23.19
C GLU A 257 5.85 3.34 -21.94
N GLN A 258 4.64 2.79 -21.98
CA GLN A 258 4.16 1.80 -21.02
C GLN A 258 4.61 0.43 -21.52
#